data_AF-A0A1G4R9U3-F1
#
_entry.id   AF-A0A1G4R9U3-F1
#
_cell.length_a   1.000
_cell.length_b   1.000
_cell.length_c   1.000
_cell.angle_alpha   90.00
_cell.angle_beta   90.00
_cell.angle_gamma   90.00
#
_symmetry.space_group_name_H-M   'P 1'
#
loop_
_entity.id
_entity.type
_entity.pdbx_description
1 polymer ?
#
loop_
_entity_poly.entity_id
_entity_poly.type
_entity_poly.pdbx_seq_one_letter_code
_entity_poly.pdbx_strand_id
1 'polypeptide(L)'
;MELTSYKFTSAIQALLYARYCNDNNIKATSSVIAAAIGVDSTVLRVVLTELNTLDWIDAKPGPGGIKVRPDKFDLPLIRLFDDLNDSEVRRLFNVYEPYNDGNAAINAINGELQGGLFDAGVVFERFEKTTLNELYGKVFG
;
A
#
# COMPACT_ATOMS: atom_id res chain seq x y z
N MET A 1 -11.21 -4.74 9.59
CA MET A 1 -10.63 -5.16 8.30
C MET A 1 -10.72 -4.06 7.23
N GLU A 2 -11.76 -3.20 7.21
CA GLU A 2 -11.87 -2.08 6.24
C GLU A 2 -10.84 -0.95 6.42
N LEU A 3 -10.44 -0.64 7.66
CA LEU A 3 -9.51 0.46 7.97
C LEU A 3 -8.10 0.27 7.38
N THR A 4 -7.66 -0.98 7.27
CA THR A 4 -6.32 -1.38 6.80
C THR A 4 -6.14 -1.10 5.31
N SER A 5 -7.16 -1.41 4.49
CA SER A 5 -7.15 -1.21 3.03
C SER A 5 -7.23 0.28 2.67
N TYR A 6 -8.09 1.05 3.36
CA TYR A 6 -8.26 2.48 3.11
C TYR A 6 -7.00 3.28 3.47
N LYS A 7 -6.36 2.97 4.61
CA LYS A 7 -5.10 3.58 5.04
C LYS A 7 -3.97 3.31 4.03
N PHE A 8 -3.81 2.06 3.61
CA PHE A 8 -2.79 1.67 2.65
C PHE A 8 -2.99 2.34 1.29
N THR A 9 -4.24 2.35 0.78
CA THR A 9 -4.58 3.03 -0.47
C THR A 9 -4.32 4.53 -0.40
N SER A 10 -4.75 5.18 0.69
CA SER A 10 -4.51 6.61 0.93
C SER A 10 -3.02 6.93 1.02
N ALA A 11 -2.21 6.04 1.61
CA ALA A 11 -0.76 6.21 1.67
C ALA A 11 -0.10 6.16 0.29
N ILE A 12 -0.46 5.18 -0.55
CA ILE A 12 0.03 5.11 -1.94
C ILE A 12 -0.35 6.39 -2.69
N GLN A 13 -1.62 6.78 -2.66
CA GLN A 13 -2.10 7.97 -3.37
C GLN A 13 -1.41 9.24 -2.89
N ALA A 14 -1.23 9.39 -1.57
CA ALA A 14 -0.52 10.52 -0.98
C ALA A 14 0.95 10.57 -1.40
N LEU A 15 1.65 9.43 -1.39
CA LEU A 15 3.06 9.34 -1.81
C LEU A 15 3.21 9.68 -3.29
N LEU A 16 2.42 9.06 -4.17
CA LEU A 16 2.49 9.31 -5.62
C LEU A 16 2.19 10.77 -5.96
N TYR A 17 1.15 11.35 -5.36
CA TYR A 17 0.80 12.74 -5.62
C TYR A 17 1.79 13.74 -4.99
N ALA A 18 2.32 13.44 -3.79
CA ALA A 18 3.39 14.25 -3.20
C ALA A 18 4.63 14.25 -4.09
N ARG A 19 5.00 13.11 -4.68
CA ARG A 19 6.09 13.03 -5.66
C ARG A 19 5.79 13.88 -6.89
N TYR A 20 4.60 13.74 -7.47
CA TYR A 20 4.18 14.56 -8.60
C TYR A 20 4.32 16.06 -8.29
N CYS A 21 3.88 16.48 -7.11
CA CYS A 21 4.04 17.87 -6.67
C CYS A 21 5.52 18.26 -6.53
N ASN A 22 6.36 17.40 -5.95
CA ASN A 22 7.79 17.65 -5.80
C ASN A 22 8.49 17.81 -7.17
N ASP A 23 8.18 16.94 -8.13
CA ASP A 23 8.74 16.97 -9.48
C ASP A 23 8.28 18.22 -10.27
N ASN A 24 7.06 18.71 -10.01
CA ASN A 24 6.47 19.86 -10.70
C ASN A 24 6.63 21.19 -9.92
N ASN A 25 7.46 21.24 -8.87
CA ASN A 25 7.62 22.42 -8.00
C ASN A 25 6.30 22.96 -7.41
N ILE A 26 5.30 22.08 -7.27
CA ILE A 26 4.04 22.38 -6.59
C ILE A 26 4.25 22.15 -5.10
N LYS A 27 3.74 23.07 -4.29
CA LYS A 27 3.82 22.95 -2.83
C LYS A 27 2.89 21.86 -2.31
N ALA A 28 3.46 20.69 -2.01
CA ALA A 28 2.74 19.55 -1.45
C ALA A 28 2.37 19.78 0.02
N THR A 29 1.23 20.42 0.30
CA THR A 29 0.68 20.52 1.67
C THR A 29 -0.33 19.40 1.92
N SER A 30 -0.62 19.11 3.19
CA SER A 30 -1.66 18.13 3.55
C SER A 30 -3.03 18.48 2.93
N SER A 31 -3.37 19.76 2.82
CA SER A 31 -4.64 20.20 2.21
C SER A 31 -4.66 20.00 0.69
N VAL A 32 -3.53 20.27 0.01
CA VAL A 32 -3.40 20.08 -1.44
C VAL A 32 -3.51 18.59 -1.79
N ILE A 33 -2.84 17.73 -1.03
CA ILE A 33 -2.89 16.29 -1.25
C ILE A 33 -4.29 15.75 -0.93
N ALA A 34 -4.88 16.13 0.21
CA ALA A 34 -6.24 15.71 0.62
C ALA A 34 -7.28 16.02 -0.45
N ALA A 35 -7.25 17.24 -0.99
CA ALA A 35 -8.15 17.67 -2.05
C ALA A 35 -7.97 16.85 -3.34
N ALA A 36 -6.73 16.50 -3.69
CA ALA A 36 -6.44 15.73 -4.91
C ALA A 36 -6.86 14.27 -4.82
N ILE A 37 -6.73 13.64 -3.64
CA ILE A 37 -7.06 12.22 -3.47
C ILE A 37 -8.49 11.99 -2.97
N GLY A 38 -9.24 13.07 -2.67
CA GLY A 38 -10.64 12.99 -2.22
C GLY A 38 -10.81 12.47 -0.79
N VAL A 39 -9.82 12.73 0.08
CA VAL A 39 -9.81 12.27 1.48
C VAL A 39 -9.89 13.46 2.42
N ASP A 40 -10.55 13.31 3.57
CA ASP A 40 -10.57 14.36 4.59
C ASP A 40 -9.16 14.69 5.10
N SER A 41 -8.89 15.98 5.29
CA SER A 41 -7.56 16.46 5.68
C SER A 41 -7.10 15.96 7.05
N THR A 42 -8.02 15.62 7.95
CA THR A 42 -7.70 15.03 9.27
C THR A 42 -7.25 13.60 9.12
N VAL A 43 -7.97 12.82 8.30
CA VAL A 43 -7.63 11.43 8.03
C VAL A 43 -6.28 11.34 7.30
N LEU A 44 -6.07 12.19 6.30
CA LEU A 44 -4.78 12.24 5.60
C LEU A 44 -3.63 12.65 6.53
N ARG A 45 -3.84 13.56 7.49
CA ARG A 45 -2.80 13.93 8.46
C ARG A 45 -2.33 12.75 9.31
N VAL A 46 -3.23 11.83 9.68
CA VAL A 46 -2.86 10.61 10.40
C VAL A 46 -1.91 9.77 9.54
N VAL A 47 -2.28 9.51 8.29
CA VAL A 47 -1.47 8.75 7.33
C VAL A 47 -0.11 9.41 7.11
N LEU A 48 -0.06 10.72 6.89
CA LEU A 48 1.19 11.46 6.69
C LEU A 48 2.08 11.45 7.94
N THR A 49 1.50 11.48 9.15
CA THR A 49 2.26 11.40 10.40
C THR A 49 2.94 10.04 10.54
N GLU A 50 2.23 8.96 10.22
CA GLU A 50 2.80 7.61 10.22
C GLU A 50 3.89 7.48 9.16
N LEU A 51 3.63 7.91 7.91
CA LEU A 51 4.63 7.89 6.83
C LEU A 51 5.90 8.67 7.19
N ASN A 52 5.76 9.80 7.88
CA ASN A 52 6.90 10.58 8.34
C ASN A 52 7.66 9.86 9.47
N THR A 53 6.96 9.16 10.35
CA THR A 53 7.56 8.35 11.42
C THR A 53 8.33 7.14 10.87
N LEU A 54 7.84 6.57 9.77
CA LEU A 54 8.42 5.44 9.04
C LEU A 54 9.48 5.86 8.00
N ASP A 55 9.87 7.15 7.98
CA ASP A 55 10.84 7.73 7.05
C ASP A 55 10.47 7.61 5.55
N TRP A 56 9.19 7.50 5.20
CA TRP A 56 8.73 7.52 3.79
C TRP A 56 8.68 8.94 3.21
N ILE A 57 8.50 9.94 4.08
CA ILE A 57 8.45 11.36 3.73
C ILE A 57 9.25 12.17 4.75
N ASP A 58 9.66 13.36 4.34
CA ASP A 58 10.12 14.43 5.23
C ASP A 58 9.06 15.55 5.25
N ALA A 59 8.32 15.64 6.35
CA ALA A 59 7.37 16.69 6.60
C ALA A 59 7.97 17.72 7.58
N LYS A 60 8.13 18.97 7.14
CA LYS A 60 8.58 20.06 8.02
C LYS A 60 7.39 20.77 8.67
N PRO A 61 7.41 21.05 9.98
CA PRO A 61 6.43 21.91 10.62
C PRO A 61 6.38 23.29 9.96
N GLY A 62 5.17 23.82 9.73
CA GLY A 62 4.96 25.12 9.10
C GLY A 62 4.81 25.05 7.57
N PRO A 63 5.09 26.13 6.82
CA PRO A 63 4.82 26.19 5.37
C PRO A 63 5.77 25.30 4.54
N GLY A 64 6.51 24.37 5.13
CA GLY A 64 7.61 23.63 4.50
C GLY A 64 7.21 22.49 3.56
N GLY A 65 5.93 22.15 3.48
CA GLY A 65 5.43 21.10 2.57
C GLY A 65 5.97 19.70 2.89
N ILE A 66 5.57 18.74 2.07
CA ILE A 66 5.92 17.33 2.17
C ILE A 66 6.91 16.99 1.07
N LYS A 67 8.01 16.35 1.44
CA LYS A 67 8.98 15.80 0.49
C LYS A 67 8.99 14.29 0.56
N VAL A 68 8.89 13.61 -0.57
CA VAL A 68 9.06 12.16 -0.62
C VAL A 68 10.53 11.77 -0.57
N ARG A 69 10.82 10.61 0.00
CA ARG A 69 12.17 10.04 0.01
C ARG A 69 12.39 9.18 -1.25
N PRO A 70 13.31 9.54 -2.16
CA PRO A 70 13.49 8.82 -3.43
C PRO A 70 13.86 7.35 -3.25
N ASP A 71 14.72 7.04 -2.28
CA ASP A 71 15.16 5.68 -1.96
C ASP A 71 14.00 4.75 -1.56
N LYS A 72 12.96 5.30 -0.93
CA LYS A 72 11.76 4.55 -0.54
C LYS A 72 10.88 4.19 -1.73
N PHE A 73 10.94 4.94 -2.83
CA PHE A 73 10.12 4.68 -4.02
C PHE A 73 10.62 3.48 -4.84
N ASP A 74 11.87 3.06 -4.63
CA ASP A 74 12.44 1.84 -5.20
C ASP A 74 12.12 0.59 -4.36
N LEU A 75 11.54 0.76 -3.16
CA LEU A 75 11.14 -0.37 -2.35
C LEU A 75 9.86 -1.03 -2.90
N PRO A 76 9.72 -2.35 -2.74
CA PRO A 76 8.49 -3.03 -3.12
C PRO A 76 7.31 -2.61 -2.24
N LEU A 77 6.10 -2.57 -2.80
CA LEU A 77 4.88 -2.11 -2.11
C LEU A 77 4.55 -2.93 -0.86
N ILE A 78 4.96 -4.19 -0.80
CA ILE A 78 4.81 -5.00 0.41
C ILE A 78 5.59 -4.41 1.59
N ARG A 79 6.69 -3.67 1.37
CA ARG A 79 7.38 -2.95 2.45
C ARG A 79 6.54 -1.83 3.03
N LEU A 80 5.90 -1.03 2.17
CA LEU A 80 4.94 -0.01 2.63
C LEU A 80 3.76 -0.65 3.36
N PHE A 81 3.28 -1.79 2.86
CA PHE A 81 2.17 -2.52 3.48
C PHE A 81 2.55 -3.06 4.87
N ASP A 82 3.73 -3.68 4.99
CA ASP A 82 4.27 -4.20 6.25
C ASP A 82 4.57 -3.07 7.25
N ASP A 83 5.07 -1.92 6.80
CA ASP A 83 5.37 -0.77 7.66
C ASP A 83 4.08 -0.12 8.22
N LEU A 84 3.00 -0.11 7.44
CA LEU A 84 1.74 0.53 7.81
C LEU A 84 0.78 -0.38 8.58
N ASN A 85 0.93 -1.70 8.48
CA ASN A 85 -0.02 -2.67 9.03
C ASN A 85 0.67 -3.67 9.96
N ASP A 86 -0.01 -4.04 11.04
CA ASP A 86 0.50 -5.06 11.95
C ASP A 86 0.70 -6.42 11.25
N SER A 87 1.78 -7.10 11.64
CA SER A 87 2.24 -8.38 11.09
C SER A 87 1.20 -9.52 11.08
N GLU A 88 0.08 -9.38 11.82
CA GLU A 88 -1.00 -10.37 11.85
C GLU A 88 -1.79 -10.46 10.54
N VAL A 89 -1.88 -9.39 9.75
CA VAL A 89 -2.60 -9.42 8.46
C VAL A 89 -1.93 -10.36 7.47
N ARG A 90 -0.59 -10.49 7.54
CA ARG A 90 0.18 -11.41 6.68
C ARG A 90 -0.10 -12.88 7.01
N ARG A 91 -0.49 -13.20 8.26
CA ARG A 91 -0.85 -14.57 8.66
C ARG A 91 -2.16 -15.06 8.05
N LEU A 92 -3.06 -14.16 7.64
CA LEU A 92 -4.33 -14.53 6.99
C LEU A 92 -4.13 -15.19 5.62
N PHE A 93 -2.95 -15.05 5.01
CA PHE A 93 -2.60 -15.62 3.71
C PHE A 93 -1.71 -16.86 3.77
N ASN A 94 -1.34 -17.34 4.98
CA ASN A 94 -0.72 -18.66 5.08
C ASN A 94 -1.81 -19.72 4.81
N VAL A 95 -1.93 -20.08 3.53
CA VAL A 95 -2.79 -21.15 3.05
C VAL A 95 -2.46 -22.42 3.83
N TYR A 96 -3.41 -22.90 4.61
CA TYR A 96 -3.33 -24.19 5.28
C TYR A 96 -3.08 -25.27 4.22
N GLU A 97 -2.06 -26.12 4.38
CA GLU A 97 -1.91 -27.28 3.51
C GLU A 97 -3.18 -28.14 3.59
N PRO A 98 -3.84 -28.44 2.46
CA PRO A 98 -5.09 -29.16 2.51
C PRO A 98 -4.86 -30.59 2.98
N TYR A 99 -5.61 -30.97 4.01
CA TYR A 99 -5.70 -32.34 4.50
C TYR A 99 -6.48 -33.18 3.46
N ASN A 100 -5.90 -34.31 3.04
CA ASN A 100 -6.52 -35.23 2.08
C ASN A 100 -6.98 -36.49 2.83
N ASP A 101 -8.29 -36.63 3.03
CA ASP A 101 -8.90 -37.75 3.77
C ASP A 101 -9.55 -38.79 2.85
N GLY A 102 -9.40 -38.64 1.52
CA GLY A 102 -10.01 -39.51 0.52
C GLY A 102 -11.50 -39.23 0.25
N ASN A 103 -12.10 -38.24 0.90
CA ASN A 103 -13.47 -37.83 0.63
C ASN A 103 -13.55 -36.95 -0.63
N ALA A 104 -14.26 -37.45 -1.65
CA ALA A 104 -14.40 -36.75 -2.94
C ALA A 104 -14.99 -35.34 -2.81
N ALA A 105 -15.88 -35.10 -1.83
CA ALA A 105 -16.45 -33.77 -1.60
C ALA A 105 -15.43 -32.79 -0.99
N ILE A 106 -14.62 -33.26 -0.02
CA ILE A 106 -13.55 -32.46 0.59
C ILE A 106 -12.47 -32.15 -0.44
N ASN A 107 -12.13 -33.09 -1.32
CA ASN A 107 -11.16 -32.86 -2.39
C ASN A 107 -11.63 -31.84 -3.43
N ALA A 108 -12.92 -31.84 -3.78
CA ALA A 108 -13.48 -30.82 -4.68
C ALA A 108 -13.45 -29.42 -4.04
N ILE A 109 -13.82 -29.30 -2.76
CA ILE A 109 -13.75 -28.04 -1.99
C ILE A 109 -12.30 -27.56 -1.90
N ASN A 110 -11.36 -28.44 -1.57
CA ASN A 110 -9.94 -28.10 -1.49
C ASN A 110 -9.39 -27.64 -2.85
N GLY A 111 -9.81 -28.25 -3.96
CA GLY A 111 -9.39 -27.85 -5.31
C GLY A 111 -9.86 -26.45 -5.70
N GLU A 112 -11.15 -26.13 -5.46
CA GLU A 112 -11.71 -24.80 -5.71
C GLU A 112 -11.06 -23.73 -4.81
N LEU A 113 -10.86 -24.04 -3.52
CA LEU A 113 -10.17 -23.16 -2.59
C LEU A 113 -8.71 -22.94 -3.01
N GLN A 114 -7.99 -23.98 -3.40
CA GLN A 114 -6.61 -23.86 -3.88
C GLN A 114 -6.50 -23.03 -5.16
N GLY A 115 -7.44 -23.18 -6.10
CA GLY A 115 -7.48 -22.35 -7.32
C GLY A 115 -7.65 -20.87 -7.00
N GLY A 116 -8.66 -20.53 -6.19
CA GLY A 116 -8.88 -19.15 -5.76
C GLY A 116 -7.73 -18.56 -4.93
N LEU A 117 -7.10 -19.39 -4.07
CA LEU A 117 -5.93 -18.99 -3.28
C LEU A 117 -4.66 -18.86 -4.13
N PHE A 118 -4.50 -19.66 -5.19
CA PHE A 118 -3.40 -19.54 -6.14
C PHE A 118 -3.51 -18.25 -6.94
N ASP A 119 -4.69 -17.92 -7.47
CA ASP A 119 -4.92 -16.66 -8.18
C ASP A 119 -4.69 -15.45 -7.27
N ALA A 120 -5.20 -15.51 -6.02
CA ALA A 120 -4.91 -14.51 -5.00
C ALA A 120 -3.40 -14.44 -4.70
N GLY A 121 -2.71 -15.58 -4.65
CA GLY A 121 -1.27 -15.69 -4.47
C GLY A 121 -0.46 -15.06 -5.60
N VAL A 122 -0.85 -15.26 -6.87
CA VAL A 122 -0.20 -14.65 -8.04
C VAL A 122 -0.40 -13.13 -8.05
N VAL A 123 -1.61 -12.65 -7.74
CA VAL A 123 -1.88 -11.22 -7.60
C VAL A 123 -1.06 -10.63 -6.46
N PHE A 124 -0.97 -11.34 -5.33
CA PHE A 124 -0.17 -10.94 -4.19
C PHE A 124 1.33 -10.92 -4.51
N GLU A 125 1.86 -11.92 -5.21
CA GLU A 125 3.27 -11.98 -5.61
C GLU A 125 3.66 -10.85 -6.57
N ARG A 126 2.77 -10.48 -7.50
CA ARG A 126 2.96 -9.31 -8.36
C ARG A 126 2.96 -8.02 -7.54
N PHE A 127 2.05 -7.91 -6.58
CA PHE A 127 2.00 -6.79 -5.65
C PHE A 127 3.26 -6.72 -4.76
N GLU A 128 3.79 -7.87 -4.31
CA GLU A 128 5.02 -7.95 -3.51
C GLU A 128 6.26 -7.44 -4.24
N LYS A 129 6.27 -7.48 -5.57
CA LYS A 129 7.41 -7.05 -6.40
C LYS A 129 7.25 -5.65 -6.98
N THR A 130 6.03 -5.13 -7.06
CA THR A 130 5.76 -3.81 -7.66
C THR A 130 6.34 -2.71 -6.77
N THR A 131 6.91 -1.66 -7.36
CA THR A 131 7.43 -0.49 -6.61
C THR A 131 6.56 0.77 -6.83
N LEU A 132 6.72 1.77 -5.95
CA LEU A 132 6.07 3.07 -6.17
C LEU A 132 6.61 3.78 -7.41
N ASN A 133 7.88 3.57 -7.77
CA ASN A 133 8.48 4.07 -9.00
C ASN A 133 7.79 3.53 -10.26
N GLU A 134 7.53 2.22 -10.30
CA GLU A 134 6.83 1.60 -11.42
C GLU A 134 5.39 2.09 -11.53
N LEU A 135 4.69 2.27 -10.41
CA LEU A 135 3.35 2.86 -10.40
C LEU A 135 3.38 4.32 -10.87
N TYR A 136 4.34 5.11 -10.40
CA TYR A 136 4.50 6.50 -10.78
C TYR A 136 4.70 6.65 -12.29
N GLY A 137 5.59 5.85 -12.89
CA GLY A 137 5.83 5.86 -14.33
C GLY A 137 4.62 5.45 -15.17
N LYS A 138 3.73 4.57 -14.66
CA LYS A 138 2.50 4.19 -15.37
C LYS A 138 1.43 5.28 -15.34
N VAL A 139 1.44 6.15 -14.33
CA VAL A 139 0.38 7.16 -14.10
C VAL A 139 0.80 8.54 -14.61
N PHE A 140 2.07 8.90 -14.47
CA PHE A 140 2.58 10.24 -14.77
C PHE A 140 3.74 10.25 -15.79
N GLY A 141 4.17 9.08 -16.27
CA GLY A 141 5.21 8.93 -17.29
C GLY A 141 4.71 9.01 -18.73
#